data_AF-A0A4T0CU84-F1
#
_entry.id   AF-A0A4T0CU84-F1
#
_cell.length_a   1.000
_cell.length_b   1.000
_cell.length_c   1.000
_cell.angle_alpha   90.00
_cell.angle_beta   90.00
_cell.angle_gamma   90.00
#
_symmetry.space_group_name_H-M   'P 1'
#
loop_
_entity.id
_entity.type
_entity.pdbx_description
1 polymer ?
#
loop_
_entity_poly.entity_id
_entity_poly.type
_entity_poly.pdbx_seq_one_letter_code
_entity_poly.pdbx_strand_id
1 'polypeptide(L)'
;MNNLENAEILAHLYPEFMLRNKDQLVDVDVSDIEVLVWTKGLFSFQVYALLAQCLHVIGCQRSAAEYCFKAQDLFGEDPTIEATLDVIHAAIDDWLRETQPDEYNKPGFKFGLDQFPDEGMVRRECYPWNEHEPDRCSDESLEFLNAEMEKVAPKLEVKATKLPLLTEGDGVEKFVTQLGVFAKEDIAPGEIALSETSLLTANNRLQDALCDACSADLPELSDPASADVVQCPDCEVVFCSQKCSDLAEDEYHPAVCDRGVEDIAKDVPPAEAANALYSLLLLRSLAMAETQEIHPLDIKYVKFIWGDYHTLDLSKHWRPHDRHSTESPFPRTLPFSFQANVVLPFNMLEKMDVDIFKNPQYDVWVFNTLYAKFRGTASARLSGSGGGVARGPEVSAVHPMWCLANHSCNPNVTWRWASDVRFRVLEERPTWHGSESRGGIKSKPGLKKGEEVLSHYCDIELPVKDRREWAAGALGGNCCCERCLWEACFEDMKQITREADKARG
;
A
#
# COMPACT_ATOMS: atom_id res chain seq x y z
N MET A 1 -33.96 7.70 5.24
CA MET A 1 -33.10 8.49 6.14
C MET A 1 -33.55 9.94 6.04
N ASN A 2 -33.84 10.58 7.16
CA ASN A 2 -34.52 11.89 7.17
C ASN A 2 -33.52 12.98 6.77
N ASN A 3 -33.92 13.89 5.87
CA ASN A 3 -33.10 15.04 5.44
C ASN A 3 -32.58 15.91 6.60
N LEU A 4 -33.23 15.84 7.77
CA LEU A 4 -32.82 16.50 9.01
C LEU A 4 -31.54 15.90 9.65
N GLU A 5 -31.33 14.58 9.59
CA GLU A 5 -30.13 13.95 10.17
C GLU A 5 -28.86 14.32 9.38
N ASN A 6 -28.97 14.41 8.05
CA ASN A 6 -27.86 14.84 7.19
C ASN A 6 -27.53 16.33 7.39
N ALA A 7 -28.53 17.16 7.65
CA ALA A 7 -28.33 18.58 7.97
C ALA A 7 -27.65 18.78 9.33
N GLU A 8 -27.92 17.94 10.33
CA GLU A 8 -27.27 17.98 11.64
C GLU A 8 -25.80 17.53 11.59
N ILE A 9 -25.46 16.53 10.77
CA ILE A 9 -24.06 16.12 10.54
C ILE A 9 -23.27 17.25 9.86
N LEU A 10 -23.84 17.89 8.84
CA LEU A 10 -23.24 19.04 8.17
C LEU A 10 -23.14 20.26 9.09
N ALA A 11 -24.10 20.45 9.99
CA ALA A 11 -24.09 21.49 11.02
C ALA A 11 -22.93 21.34 12.02
N HIS A 12 -22.55 20.09 12.34
CA HIS A 12 -21.39 19.80 13.17
C HIS A 12 -20.05 19.99 12.45
N LEU A 13 -19.98 19.71 11.16
CA LEU A 13 -18.75 19.87 10.37
C LEU A 13 -18.48 21.33 9.96
N TYR A 14 -19.53 22.15 9.81
CA TYR A 14 -19.44 23.57 9.45
C TYR A 14 -20.51 24.43 10.17
N PRO A 15 -20.25 24.89 11.40
CA PRO A 15 -21.18 25.75 12.14
C PRO A 15 -21.50 27.08 11.42
N GLU A 16 -20.53 27.62 10.69
CA GLU A 16 -20.69 28.85 9.90
C GLU A 16 -21.64 28.68 8.70
N PHE A 17 -21.77 27.47 8.16
CA PHE A 17 -22.69 27.14 7.07
C PHE A 17 -24.15 27.23 7.53
N MET A 18 -24.45 26.66 8.70
CA MET A 18 -25.79 26.76 9.29
C MET A 18 -26.14 28.19 9.67
N LEU A 19 -25.15 29.00 10.07
CA LEU A 19 -25.33 30.42 10.35
C LEU A 19 -25.67 31.23 9.08
N ARG A 20 -25.11 30.89 7.92
CA ARG A 20 -25.42 31.57 6.65
C ARG A 20 -26.76 31.17 6.03
N ASN A 21 -27.22 29.93 6.25
CA ASN A 21 -28.39 29.37 5.54
C ASN A 21 -29.59 29.03 6.45
N LYS A 22 -29.54 29.42 7.72
CA LYS A 22 -30.57 29.09 8.73
C LYS A 22 -32.00 29.47 8.31
N ASP A 23 -32.14 30.56 7.56
CA ASP A 23 -33.43 31.11 7.15
C ASP A 23 -34.01 30.43 5.89
N GLN A 24 -33.29 29.47 5.29
CA GLN A 24 -33.68 28.78 4.06
C GLN A 24 -34.20 27.34 4.29
N LEU A 25 -34.21 26.86 5.54
CA LEU A 25 -34.71 25.53 5.88
C LEU A 25 -36.24 25.59 6.06
N VAL A 26 -36.98 25.08 5.07
CA VAL A 26 -38.45 24.99 5.11
C VAL A 26 -38.84 23.54 4.89
N ASP A 27 -39.82 23.06 5.67
CA ASP A 27 -40.39 21.72 5.51
C ASP A 27 -41.40 21.74 4.36
N VAL A 28 -41.03 21.16 3.21
CA VAL A 28 -41.82 21.17 1.99
C VAL A 28 -41.80 19.79 1.35
N ASP A 29 -42.92 19.37 0.78
CA ASP A 29 -43.03 18.17 -0.05
C ASP A 29 -42.44 18.49 -1.44
N VAL A 30 -41.17 18.12 -1.66
CA VAL A 30 -40.39 18.45 -2.87
C VAL A 30 -40.07 17.19 -3.68
N SER A 31 -40.10 17.30 -5.00
CA SER A 31 -39.68 16.23 -5.91
C SER A 31 -38.16 16.01 -5.86
N ASP A 32 -37.69 14.82 -6.21
CA ASP A 32 -36.25 14.50 -6.26
C ASP A 32 -35.44 15.49 -7.12
N ILE A 33 -36.05 16.00 -8.20
CA ILE A 33 -35.42 16.99 -9.09
C ILE A 33 -35.22 18.33 -8.36
N GLU A 34 -36.22 18.77 -7.60
CA GLU A 34 -36.15 20.03 -6.83
C GLU A 34 -35.13 19.91 -5.69
N VAL A 35 -35.09 18.76 -5.02
CA VAL A 35 -34.07 18.45 -4.01
C VAL A 35 -32.67 18.49 -4.63
N LEU A 36 -32.47 17.86 -5.79
CA LEU A 36 -31.18 17.87 -6.49
C LEU A 36 -30.74 19.27 -6.90
N VAL A 37 -31.64 20.07 -7.48
CA VAL A 37 -31.33 21.45 -7.90
C VAL A 37 -31.01 22.32 -6.68
N TRP A 38 -31.81 22.21 -5.61
CA TRP A 38 -31.60 22.95 -4.38
C TRP A 38 -30.27 22.57 -3.71
N THR A 39 -30.01 21.27 -3.55
CA THR A 39 -28.78 20.75 -2.92
C THR A 39 -27.56 21.18 -3.74
N LYS A 40 -27.63 21.08 -5.07
CA LYS A 40 -26.56 21.55 -5.95
C LYS A 40 -26.33 23.05 -5.82
N GLY A 41 -27.38 23.87 -5.76
CA GLY A 41 -27.26 25.32 -5.57
C GLY A 41 -26.67 25.70 -4.21
N LEU A 42 -27.05 24.97 -3.16
CA LEU A 42 -26.69 25.32 -1.79
C LEU A 42 -25.29 24.84 -1.38
N PHE A 43 -24.88 23.66 -1.83
CA PHE A 43 -23.69 22.98 -1.30
C PHE A 43 -22.51 22.91 -2.27
N SER A 44 -22.68 23.15 -3.58
CA SER A 44 -21.58 22.95 -4.53
C SER A 44 -20.34 23.77 -4.14
N PHE A 45 -20.50 25.07 -3.88
CA PHE A 45 -19.37 25.94 -3.52
C PHE A 45 -18.60 25.40 -2.31
N GLN A 46 -19.32 24.98 -1.26
CA GLN A 46 -18.72 24.46 -0.04
C GLN A 46 -18.00 23.14 -0.27
N VAL A 47 -18.54 22.27 -1.14
CA VAL A 47 -17.89 21.01 -1.53
C VAL A 47 -16.58 21.29 -2.27
N TYR A 48 -16.58 22.23 -3.23
CA TYR A 48 -15.35 22.64 -3.92
C TYR A 48 -14.30 23.22 -2.95
N ALA A 49 -14.72 24.14 -2.07
CA ALA A 49 -13.83 24.77 -1.09
C ALA A 49 -13.26 23.74 -0.10
N LEU A 50 -14.10 22.86 0.46
CA LEU A 50 -13.67 21.81 1.37
C LEU A 50 -12.69 20.83 0.69
N LEU A 51 -13.02 20.39 -0.53
CA LEU A 51 -12.17 19.48 -1.28
C LEU A 51 -10.79 20.10 -1.55
N ALA A 52 -10.74 21.35 -2.02
CA ALA A 52 -9.48 22.04 -2.28
C ALA A 52 -8.62 22.17 -1.01
N GLN A 53 -9.22 22.55 0.12
CA GLN A 53 -8.54 22.65 1.41
C GLN A 53 -7.99 21.29 1.88
N CYS A 54 -8.80 20.23 1.79
CA CYS A 54 -8.37 18.88 2.15
C CYS A 54 -7.22 18.38 1.26
N LEU A 55 -7.27 18.65 -0.04
CA LEU A 55 -6.20 18.27 -0.97
C LEU A 55 -4.89 19.02 -0.68
N HIS A 56 -4.97 20.31 -0.36
CA HIS A 56 -3.82 21.11 0.04
C HIS A 56 -3.15 20.53 1.30
N VAL A 57 -3.94 20.23 2.33
CA VAL A 57 -3.51 19.62 3.60
C VAL A 57 -2.75 18.31 3.37
N ILE A 58 -3.24 17.48 2.45
CA ILE A 58 -2.64 16.18 2.14
C ILE A 58 -1.34 16.34 1.33
N GLY A 59 -1.21 17.44 0.57
CA GLY A 59 -0.05 17.72 -0.28
C GLY A 59 -0.34 17.61 -1.78
N CYS A 60 -1.59 17.36 -2.19
CA CYS A 60 -2.01 17.30 -3.60
C CYS A 60 -2.24 18.71 -4.15
N GLN A 61 -1.16 19.49 -4.31
CA GLN A 61 -1.24 20.92 -4.59
C GLN A 61 -1.83 21.23 -5.97
N ARG A 62 -1.51 20.42 -6.98
CA ARG A 62 -2.09 20.57 -8.33
C ARG A 62 -3.61 20.36 -8.30
N SER A 63 -4.05 19.24 -7.77
CA SER A 63 -5.47 18.92 -7.65
C SER A 63 -6.20 19.97 -6.82
N ALA A 64 -5.59 20.44 -5.71
CA ALA A 64 -6.16 21.50 -4.88
C ALA A 64 -6.38 22.80 -5.68
N ALA A 65 -5.36 23.26 -6.42
CA ALA A 65 -5.45 24.46 -7.24
C ALA A 65 -6.47 24.32 -8.38
N GLU A 66 -6.53 23.16 -9.04
CA GLU A 66 -7.54 22.89 -10.08
C GLU A 66 -8.97 23.04 -9.55
N TYR A 67 -9.25 22.54 -8.35
CA TYR A 67 -10.57 22.67 -7.73
C TYR A 67 -10.87 24.10 -7.27
N CYS A 68 -9.86 24.88 -6.85
CA CYS A 68 -10.00 26.31 -6.63
C CYS A 68 -10.38 27.06 -7.92
N PHE A 69 -9.69 26.81 -9.03
CA PHE A 69 -9.99 27.45 -10.32
C PHE A 69 -11.39 27.07 -10.83
N LYS A 70 -11.76 25.78 -10.74
CA LYS A 70 -13.13 25.33 -11.07
C LYS A 70 -14.19 26.03 -10.22
N ALA A 71 -13.91 26.26 -8.94
CA ALA A 71 -14.82 27.00 -8.06
C ALA A 71 -14.97 28.46 -8.51
N GLN A 72 -13.86 29.14 -8.84
CA GLN A 72 -13.89 30.52 -9.35
C GLN A 72 -14.65 30.63 -10.67
N ASP A 73 -14.44 29.69 -11.59
CA ASP A 73 -15.15 29.65 -12.88
C ASP A 73 -16.66 29.49 -12.71
N LEU A 74 -17.10 28.69 -11.72
CA LEU A 74 -18.50 28.39 -11.49
C LEU A 74 -19.23 29.43 -10.62
N PHE A 75 -18.54 30.01 -9.63
CA PHE A 75 -19.15 30.82 -8.57
C PHE A 75 -18.61 32.25 -8.48
N GLY A 76 -17.57 32.59 -9.24
CA GLY A 76 -16.86 33.86 -9.16
C GLY A 76 -15.79 33.91 -8.07
N GLU A 77 -15.16 35.07 -7.91
CA GLU A 77 -14.16 35.31 -6.87
C GLU A 77 -14.81 35.24 -5.46
N ASP A 78 -14.22 34.44 -4.58
CA ASP A 78 -14.62 34.33 -3.17
C ASP A 78 -13.37 34.34 -2.26
N PRO A 79 -13.38 35.12 -1.15
CA PRO A 79 -12.24 35.23 -0.25
C PRO A 79 -11.72 33.90 0.32
N THR A 80 -12.59 32.89 0.45
CA THR A 80 -12.22 31.56 0.96
C THR A 80 -11.35 30.81 -0.05
N ILE A 81 -11.71 30.90 -1.33
CA ILE A 81 -10.95 30.27 -2.41
C ILE A 81 -9.64 31.02 -2.64
N GLU A 82 -9.67 32.35 -2.59
CA GLU A 82 -8.46 33.18 -2.67
C GLU A 82 -7.47 32.85 -1.55
N ALA A 83 -7.93 32.80 -0.29
CA ALA A 83 -7.08 32.43 0.83
C ALA A 83 -6.53 30.99 0.69
N THR A 84 -7.29 30.07 0.09
CA THR A 84 -6.83 28.70 -0.17
C THR A 84 -5.76 28.69 -1.28
N LEU A 85 -5.92 29.48 -2.33
CA LEU A 85 -4.89 29.63 -3.37
C LEU A 85 -3.61 30.26 -2.83
N ASP A 86 -3.71 31.25 -1.96
CA ASP A 86 -2.54 31.90 -1.34
C ASP A 86 -1.69 30.91 -0.56
N VAL A 87 -2.31 30.02 0.24
CA VAL A 87 -1.56 29.00 1.00
C VAL A 87 -1.00 27.90 0.10
N ILE A 88 -1.69 27.53 -0.98
CA ILE A 88 -1.17 26.60 -1.99
C ILE A 88 0.08 27.19 -2.66
N HIS A 89 0.02 28.45 -3.09
CA HIS A 89 1.16 29.14 -3.71
C HIS A 89 2.35 29.24 -2.74
N ALA A 90 2.11 29.58 -1.48
CA ALA A 90 3.16 29.63 -0.47
C ALA A 90 3.85 28.26 -0.27
N ALA A 91 3.06 27.17 -0.20
CA ALA A 91 3.60 25.82 -0.05
C ALA A 91 4.42 25.36 -1.27
N ILE A 92 3.99 25.73 -2.48
CA ILE A 92 4.75 25.43 -3.71
C ILE A 92 6.05 26.23 -3.75
N ASP A 93 6.01 27.50 -3.36
CA ASP A 93 7.19 28.35 -3.28
C ASP A 93 8.23 27.77 -2.30
N ASP A 94 7.79 27.27 -1.14
CA ASP A 94 8.66 26.56 -0.18
C ASP A 94 9.26 25.29 -0.80
N TRP A 95 8.41 24.43 -1.39
CA TRP A 95 8.85 23.19 -2.01
C TRP A 95 9.86 23.42 -3.15
N LEU A 96 9.67 24.45 -3.97
CA LEU A 96 10.59 24.80 -5.06
C LEU A 96 11.94 25.29 -4.54
N ARG A 97 11.95 26.11 -3.48
CA ARG A 97 13.20 26.55 -2.83
C ARG A 97 14.02 25.37 -2.33
N GLU A 98 13.36 24.34 -1.82
CA GLU A 98 14.02 23.16 -1.26
C GLU A 98 14.47 22.16 -2.33
N THR A 99 13.60 21.86 -3.31
CA THR A 99 13.82 20.75 -4.25
C THR A 99 14.45 21.18 -5.57
N GLN A 100 14.24 22.43 -5.99
CA GLN A 100 14.69 22.95 -7.29
C GLN A 100 15.28 24.37 -7.16
N PRO A 101 16.28 24.61 -6.28
CA PRO A 101 16.79 25.95 -6.00
C PRO A 101 17.36 26.66 -7.24
N ASP A 102 17.97 25.92 -8.17
CA ASP A 102 18.55 26.49 -9.39
C ASP A 102 17.49 26.92 -10.41
N GLU A 103 16.36 26.20 -10.49
CA GLU A 103 15.22 26.56 -11.34
C GLU A 103 14.51 27.79 -10.77
N TYR A 104 14.22 27.76 -9.47
CA TYR A 104 13.50 28.80 -8.74
C TYR A 104 14.19 30.18 -8.84
N ASN A 105 15.52 30.21 -8.81
CA ASN A 105 16.28 31.46 -8.87
C ASN A 105 16.48 32.03 -10.30
N LYS A 106 15.93 31.40 -11.35
CA LYS A 106 16.05 31.91 -12.73
C LYS A 106 15.21 33.18 -12.93
N PRO A 107 15.79 34.27 -13.49
CA PRO A 107 15.05 35.50 -13.76
C PRO A 107 13.84 35.27 -14.68
N GLY A 108 12.65 35.69 -14.25
CA GLY A 108 11.43 35.62 -15.06
C GLY A 108 10.79 34.23 -15.13
N PHE A 109 11.25 33.27 -14.33
CA PHE A 109 10.62 31.97 -14.20
C PHE A 109 9.17 32.09 -13.68
N LYS A 110 8.24 31.35 -14.30
CA LYS A 110 6.84 31.23 -13.88
C LYS A 110 6.47 29.76 -13.93
N PHE A 111 5.70 29.30 -12.96
CA PHE A 111 5.31 27.91 -12.84
C PHE A 111 3.95 27.68 -13.49
N GLY A 112 3.86 26.63 -14.30
CA GLY A 112 2.60 26.11 -14.82
C GLY A 112 1.93 25.18 -13.80
N LEU A 113 0.60 25.07 -13.86
CA LEU A 113 -0.18 24.15 -13.02
C LEU A 113 0.26 22.69 -13.17
N ASP A 114 0.67 22.30 -14.39
CA ASP A 114 1.20 20.98 -14.73
C ASP A 114 2.51 20.63 -14.02
N GLN A 115 3.19 21.63 -13.44
CA GLN A 115 4.43 21.44 -12.70
C GLN A 115 4.18 21.31 -11.19
N PHE A 116 2.98 21.61 -10.70
CA PHE A 116 2.65 21.53 -9.27
C PHE A 116 2.77 20.08 -8.78
N PRO A 117 3.34 19.83 -7.58
CA PRO A 117 3.33 18.50 -6.99
C PRO A 117 1.89 18.06 -6.73
N ASP A 118 1.59 16.79 -6.99
CA ASP A 118 0.25 16.23 -6.77
C ASP A 118 0.25 14.91 -5.98
N GLU A 119 1.39 14.59 -5.41
CA GLU A 119 1.58 13.45 -4.53
C GLU A 119 1.78 13.96 -3.10
N GLY A 120 0.88 13.53 -2.22
CA GLY A 120 0.91 13.80 -0.81
C GLY A 120 1.23 12.55 0.01
N MET A 121 1.22 12.72 1.32
CA MET A 121 1.39 11.61 2.27
C MET A 121 0.26 11.69 3.31
N VAL A 122 -0.36 10.56 3.62
CA VAL A 122 -1.37 10.42 4.67
C VAL A 122 -0.89 9.45 5.75
N ARG A 123 -1.65 9.40 6.85
CA ARG A 123 -1.36 8.46 7.94
C ARG A 123 -1.58 7.03 7.47
N ARG A 124 -0.69 6.14 7.93
CA ARG A 124 -0.86 4.70 7.81
C ARG A 124 -1.33 4.21 9.18
N GLU A 125 -2.63 3.99 9.33
CA GLU A 125 -3.26 3.69 10.62
C GLU A 125 -4.39 2.67 10.48
N CYS A 126 -4.70 1.98 11.57
CA CYS A 126 -5.94 1.22 11.67
C CYS A 126 -7.04 2.19 12.13
N TYR A 127 -8.02 2.44 11.25
CA TYR A 127 -9.12 3.35 11.54
C TYR A 127 -9.93 2.88 12.76
N PRO A 128 -10.32 3.74 13.71
CA PRO A 128 -11.06 3.33 14.90
C PRO A 128 -12.42 2.67 14.63
N TRP A 129 -13.01 2.94 13.47
CA TRP A 129 -14.27 2.35 13.00
C TRP A 129 -14.09 1.15 12.07
N ASN A 130 -12.84 0.69 11.85
CA ASN A 130 -12.59 -0.50 11.05
C ASN A 130 -12.91 -1.77 11.86
N GLU A 131 -14.08 -2.35 11.60
CA GLU A 131 -14.53 -3.60 12.23
C GLU A 131 -14.02 -4.87 11.53
N HIS A 132 -13.26 -4.72 10.43
CA HIS A 132 -12.77 -5.85 9.62
C HIS A 132 -11.32 -6.25 9.91
N GLU A 133 -10.56 -5.45 10.67
CA GLU A 133 -9.20 -5.83 11.05
C GLU A 133 -9.26 -6.93 12.12
N PRO A 134 -8.74 -8.15 11.86
CA PRO A 134 -8.85 -9.26 12.80
C PRO A 134 -7.84 -9.12 13.95
N ASP A 135 -8.13 -9.76 15.08
CA ASP A 135 -7.07 -10.15 16.00
C ASP A 135 -6.24 -11.26 15.33
N ARG A 136 -5.15 -10.86 14.67
CA ARG A 136 -4.25 -11.73 13.92
C ARG A 136 -3.62 -12.83 14.78
N CYS A 137 -3.53 -12.63 16.09
CA CYS A 137 -2.89 -13.57 17.02
C CYS A 137 -3.87 -14.41 17.82
N SER A 138 -5.18 -14.27 17.59
CA SER A 138 -6.20 -15.11 18.19
C SER A 138 -6.09 -16.57 17.71
N ASP A 139 -6.59 -17.50 18.51
CA ASP A 139 -6.57 -18.93 18.18
C ASP A 139 -7.32 -19.21 16.86
N GLU A 140 -8.46 -18.55 16.61
CA GLU A 140 -9.23 -18.68 15.37
C GLU A 140 -8.43 -18.21 14.14
N SER A 141 -7.78 -17.05 14.23
CA SER A 141 -6.90 -16.55 13.16
C SER A 141 -5.74 -17.51 12.91
N LEU A 142 -5.11 -18.03 13.96
CA LEU A 142 -3.99 -18.97 13.84
C LEU A 142 -4.44 -20.31 13.23
N GLU A 143 -5.62 -20.82 13.60
CA GLU A 143 -6.20 -22.03 13.01
C GLU A 143 -6.44 -21.85 11.51
N PHE A 144 -7.07 -20.73 11.11
CA PHE A 144 -7.29 -20.40 9.71
C PHE A 144 -5.96 -20.29 8.94
N LEU A 145 -5.01 -19.50 9.46
CA LEU A 145 -3.71 -19.29 8.81
C LEU A 145 -2.91 -20.59 8.70
N ASN A 146 -2.96 -21.47 9.69
CA ASN A 146 -2.28 -22.76 9.62
C ASN A 146 -2.96 -23.72 8.63
N ALA A 147 -4.29 -23.65 8.47
CA ALA A 147 -4.99 -24.39 7.42
C ALA A 147 -4.60 -23.92 6.01
N GLU A 148 -4.43 -22.60 5.81
CA GLU A 148 -3.90 -22.07 4.54
C GLU A 148 -2.42 -22.42 4.34
N MET A 149 -1.59 -22.30 5.38
CA MET A 149 -0.17 -22.66 5.35
C MET A 149 0.05 -24.13 4.96
N GLU A 150 -0.78 -25.06 5.45
CA GLU A 150 -0.68 -26.49 5.12
C GLU A 150 -0.79 -26.76 3.61
N LYS A 151 -1.56 -25.94 2.87
CA LYS A 151 -1.76 -26.09 1.42
C LYS A 151 -0.50 -25.76 0.62
N VAL A 152 0.37 -24.89 1.13
CA VAL A 152 1.52 -24.32 0.41
C VAL A 152 2.88 -24.68 1.03
N ALA A 153 2.88 -25.09 2.30
CA ALA A 153 4.06 -25.37 3.11
C ALA A 153 3.73 -26.33 4.27
N PRO A 154 3.46 -27.62 4.00
CA PRO A 154 3.02 -28.59 5.01
C PRO A 154 4.05 -28.88 6.11
N LYS A 155 5.29 -28.38 5.98
CA LYS A 155 6.35 -28.47 7.02
C LYS A 155 6.46 -27.23 7.89
N LEU A 156 5.66 -26.20 7.61
CA LEU A 156 5.67 -24.93 8.32
C LEU A 156 4.36 -24.72 9.08
N GLU A 157 4.40 -23.84 10.07
CA GLU A 157 3.25 -23.39 10.85
C GLU A 157 3.37 -21.90 11.19
N VAL A 158 2.25 -21.22 11.31
CA VAL A 158 2.16 -19.83 11.74
C VAL A 158 1.99 -19.77 13.25
N LYS A 159 2.78 -18.92 13.93
CA LYS A 159 2.69 -18.67 15.38
C LYS A 159 2.81 -17.20 15.70
N ALA A 160 2.26 -16.80 16.85
CA ALA A 160 2.59 -15.51 17.45
C ALA A 160 4.04 -15.53 17.99
N THR A 161 4.78 -14.46 17.74
CA THR A 161 6.16 -14.23 18.19
C THR A 161 6.33 -12.81 18.68
N LYS A 162 7.37 -12.56 19.49
CA LYS A 162 7.68 -11.22 20.01
C LYS A 162 8.82 -10.61 19.20
N LEU A 163 8.54 -9.49 18.54
CA LEU A 163 9.52 -8.73 17.78
C LEU A 163 9.84 -7.41 18.48
N PRO A 164 11.05 -6.85 18.30
CA PRO A 164 11.36 -5.51 18.78
C PRO A 164 10.39 -4.48 18.20
N LEU A 165 9.94 -3.53 19.02
CA LEU A 165 9.20 -2.38 18.54
C LEU A 165 10.15 -1.46 17.75
N LEU A 166 9.82 -1.16 16.50
CA LEU A 166 10.70 -0.42 15.59
C LEU A 166 10.38 1.09 15.52
N THR A 167 9.20 1.50 15.99
CA THR A 167 8.75 2.89 16.03
C THR A 167 8.81 3.43 17.46
N GLU A 168 9.00 4.75 17.59
CA GLU A 168 8.72 5.43 18.86
C GLU A 168 7.21 5.37 19.14
N GLY A 169 6.84 5.05 20.38
CA GLY A 169 5.45 5.01 20.82
C GLY A 169 5.31 5.66 22.19
N ASP A 170 4.07 5.78 22.67
CA ASP A 170 3.77 6.40 23.98
C ASP A 170 4.20 5.55 25.19
N GLY A 171 4.66 4.32 24.94
CA GLY A 171 4.93 3.29 25.95
C GLY A 171 6.41 3.00 26.18
N VAL A 172 6.68 2.29 27.28
CA VAL A 172 8.00 1.73 27.63
C VAL A 172 8.21 0.34 27.00
N GLU A 173 7.19 -0.19 26.32
CA GLU A 173 7.24 -1.53 25.73
C GLU A 173 8.27 -1.60 24.60
N LYS A 174 9.22 -2.52 24.75
CA LYS A 174 10.31 -2.73 23.79
C LYS A 174 9.97 -3.75 22.71
N PHE A 175 8.83 -4.43 22.84
CA PHE A 175 8.45 -5.55 22.00
C PHE A 175 6.98 -5.48 21.64
N VAL A 176 6.64 -5.96 20.45
CA VAL A 176 5.28 -6.12 19.94
C VAL A 176 5.06 -7.59 19.56
N THR A 177 3.84 -8.09 19.81
CA THR A 177 3.45 -9.42 19.34
C THR A 177 3.06 -9.33 17.86
N GLN A 178 3.67 -10.17 17.04
CA GLN A 178 3.42 -10.28 15.60
C GLN A 178 3.33 -11.75 15.21
N LEU A 179 2.93 -12.02 13.97
CA LEU A 179 3.00 -13.37 13.41
C LEU A 179 4.41 -13.70 12.92
N GLY A 180 4.74 -14.99 12.93
CA GLY A 180 5.95 -15.54 12.36
C GLY A 180 5.71 -16.96 11.84
N VAL A 181 6.58 -17.44 10.97
CA VAL A 181 6.50 -18.77 10.37
C VAL A 181 7.57 -19.67 10.99
N PHE A 182 7.22 -20.88 11.40
CA PHE A 182 8.09 -21.78 12.13
C PHE A 182 8.10 -23.18 11.51
N ALA A 183 9.23 -23.88 11.59
CA ALA A 183 9.31 -25.25 11.10
C ALA A 183 8.65 -26.25 12.07
N LYS A 184 7.74 -27.09 11.58
CA LYS A 184 7.10 -28.18 12.35
C LYS A 184 8.03 -29.38 12.55
N GLU A 185 9.00 -29.52 11.66
CA GLU A 185 9.99 -30.58 11.62
C GLU A 185 11.33 -30.05 11.07
N ASP A 186 12.36 -30.89 11.06
CA ASP A 186 13.63 -30.54 10.44
C ASP A 186 13.47 -30.45 8.91
N ILE A 187 13.98 -29.38 8.30
CA ILE A 187 13.95 -29.15 6.85
C ILE A 187 15.39 -29.10 6.34
N ALA A 188 15.68 -29.87 5.29
CA ALA A 188 17.04 -30.03 4.81
C ALA A 188 17.56 -28.75 4.12
N PRO A 189 18.88 -28.50 4.13
CA PRO A 189 19.46 -27.44 3.32
C PRO A 189 19.15 -27.66 1.84
N GLY A 190 18.82 -26.58 1.12
CA GLY A 190 18.45 -26.63 -0.30
C GLY A 190 17.01 -27.04 -0.59
N GLU A 191 16.26 -27.53 0.40
CA GLU A 191 14.85 -27.93 0.25
C GLU A 191 13.93 -26.72 0.04
N ILE A 192 12.83 -26.91 -0.70
CA ILE A 192 11.76 -25.92 -0.83
C ILE A 192 10.82 -26.08 0.36
N ALA A 193 10.79 -25.08 1.24
CA ALA A 193 9.96 -25.09 2.45
C ALA A 193 8.55 -24.53 2.23
N LEU A 194 8.37 -23.66 1.23
CA LEU A 194 7.10 -23.03 0.87
C LEU A 194 7.05 -22.82 -0.65
N SER A 195 5.87 -23.01 -1.25
CA SER A 195 5.57 -22.71 -2.65
C SER A 195 4.13 -22.20 -2.73
N GLU A 196 3.96 -20.90 -2.95
CA GLU A 196 2.66 -20.22 -2.90
C GLU A 196 2.38 -19.51 -4.23
N THR A 197 1.20 -19.77 -4.78
CA THR A 197 0.63 -19.05 -5.92
C THR A 197 -0.46 -18.12 -5.42
N SER A 198 -0.51 -16.90 -5.94
CA SER A 198 -1.55 -15.92 -5.61
C SER A 198 -2.43 -15.59 -6.82
N LEU A 199 -3.71 -15.37 -6.56
CA LEU A 199 -4.66 -14.78 -7.51
C LEU A 199 -4.78 -13.26 -7.33
N LEU A 200 -4.34 -12.74 -6.18
CA LEU A 200 -4.25 -11.30 -5.97
C LEU A 200 -2.94 -10.81 -6.56
N THR A 201 -2.92 -10.76 -7.89
CA THR A 201 -1.78 -10.37 -8.72
C THR A 201 -2.18 -9.33 -9.76
N ALA A 202 -1.23 -8.50 -10.14
CA ALA A 202 -1.35 -7.42 -11.09
C ALA A 202 -0.10 -7.35 -11.97
N ASN A 203 -0.31 -7.10 -13.26
CA ASN A 203 0.75 -6.76 -14.21
C ASN A 203 0.39 -5.43 -14.90
N ASN A 204 1.40 -4.60 -15.16
CA ASN A 204 1.19 -3.24 -15.66
C ASN A 204 1.31 -3.11 -17.17
N ARG A 205 1.21 -4.21 -17.94
CA ARG A 205 1.34 -4.20 -19.41
C ARG A 205 0.09 -4.72 -20.10
N LEU A 206 -0.33 -4.04 -21.18
CA LEU A 206 -1.50 -4.47 -21.95
C LEU A 206 -1.26 -5.75 -22.76
N GLN A 207 -0.04 -5.93 -23.27
CA GLN A 207 0.28 -6.97 -24.27
C GLN A 207 1.40 -7.91 -23.80
N ASP A 208 1.40 -8.27 -22.53
CA ASP A 208 2.36 -9.24 -21.99
C ASP A 208 1.80 -10.67 -22.07
N ALA A 209 2.66 -11.64 -22.40
CA ALA A 209 2.32 -13.05 -22.45
C ALA A 209 2.26 -13.65 -21.03
N LEU A 210 1.37 -13.12 -20.19
CA LEU A 210 1.18 -13.55 -18.80
C LEU A 210 -0.23 -14.10 -18.60
N CYS A 211 -0.34 -15.11 -17.75
CA CYS A 211 -1.63 -15.60 -17.26
C CYS A 211 -2.33 -14.50 -16.47
N ASP A 212 -3.61 -14.21 -16.76
CA ASP A 212 -4.36 -13.18 -16.03
C ASP A 212 -4.50 -13.53 -14.53
N ALA A 213 -4.69 -14.81 -14.22
CA ALA A 213 -4.94 -15.28 -12.86
C ALA A 213 -3.69 -15.28 -11.96
N CYS A 214 -2.55 -15.80 -12.44
CA CYS A 214 -1.35 -15.98 -11.61
C CYS A 214 -0.15 -15.14 -12.05
N SER A 215 -0.26 -14.41 -13.16
CA SER A 215 0.82 -13.62 -13.78
C SER A 215 2.10 -14.42 -14.07
N ALA A 216 2.00 -15.74 -14.21
CA ALA A 216 3.06 -16.58 -14.74
C ALA A 216 3.19 -16.41 -16.26
N ASP A 217 4.39 -16.60 -16.79
CA ASP A 217 4.64 -16.55 -18.23
C ASP A 217 3.83 -17.64 -18.95
N LEU A 218 3.11 -17.25 -20.00
CA LEU A 218 2.40 -18.17 -20.87
C LEU A 218 3.41 -18.94 -21.74
N PRO A 219 3.17 -20.24 -21.99
CA PRO A 219 4.03 -21.01 -22.88
C PRO A 219 3.99 -20.45 -24.30
N GLU A 220 5.12 -20.54 -25.02
CA GLU A 220 5.14 -20.21 -26.45
C GLU A 220 4.18 -21.12 -27.24
N LEU A 221 3.60 -20.63 -28.33
CA LEU A 221 2.69 -21.42 -29.20
C LEU A 221 3.34 -22.70 -29.77
N SER A 222 4.67 -22.77 -29.78
CA SER A 222 5.41 -23.95 -30.24
C SER A 222 5.64 -25.00 -29.13
N ASP A 223 5.41 -24.62 -27.87
CA ASP A 223 5.58 -25.49 -26.70
C ASP A 223 4.35 -26.40 -26.56
N PRO A 224 4.52 -27.72 -26.34
CA PRO A 224 3.41 -28.62 -26.01
C PRO A 224 2.52 -28.13 -24.85
N ALA A 225 3.06 -27.38 -23.89
CA ALA A 225 2.31 -26.80 -22.78
C ALA A 225 1.28 -25.74 -23.22
N SER A 226 1.39 -25.20 -24.45
CA SER A 226 0.37 -24.30 -25.01
C SER A 226 -1.00 -24.96 -25.19
N ALA A 227 -1.07 -26.29 -25.21
CA ALA A 227 -2.34 -27.02 -25.27
C ALA A 227 -3.20 -26.87 -24.00
N ASP A 228 -2.59 -26.50 -22.87
CA ASP A 228 -3.29 -26.30 -21.59
C ASP A 228 -3.79 -24.85 -21.43
N VAL A 229 -3.41 -23.95 -22.33
CA VAL A 229 -3.82 -22.54 -22.29
C VAL A 229 -5.32 -22.43 -22.56
N VAL A 230 -6.02 -21.69 -21.70
CA VAL A 230 -7.47 -21.48 -21.79
C VAL A 230 -7.74 -20.01 -22.02
N GLN A 231 -8.54 -19.69 -23.02
CA GLN A 231 -9.02 -18.33 -23.28
C GLN A 231 -10.45 -18.18 -22.75
N CYS A 232 -10.76 -17.03 -22.15
CA CYS A 232 -12.15 -16.70 -21.81
C CYS A 232 -13.02 -16.67 -23.08
N PRO A 233 -14.21 -17.27 -23.09
CA PRO A 233 -15.09 -17.23 -24.27
C PRO A 233 -15.68 -15.83 -24.53
N ASP A 234 -15.78 -14.99 -23.50
CA ASP A 234 -16.51 -13.72 -23.54
C ASP A 234 -15.58 -12.49 -23.61
N CYS A 235 -14.28 -12.64 -23.32
CA CYS A 235 -13.29 -11.56 -23.43
C CYS A 235 -11.90 -12.05 -23.88
N GLU A 236 -10.93 -11.14 -24.00
CA GLU A 236 -9.61 -11.44 -24.59
C GLU A 236 -8.57 -12.00 -23.61
N VAL A 237 -8.94 -12.23 -22.33
CA VAL A 237 -7.97 -12.72 -21.33
C VAL A 237 -7.62 -14.18 -21.52
N VAL A 238 -6.40 -14.53 -21.11
CA VAL A 238 -5.82 -15.87 -21.27
C VAL A 238 -5.29 -16.38 -19.93
N PHE A 239 -5.55 -17.66 -19.67
CA PHE A 239 -5.12 -18.40 -18.48
C PHE A 239 -4.15 -19.51 -18.87
N CYS A 240 -3.12 -19.76 -18.06
CA CYS A 240 -2.12 -20.79 -18.34
C CYS A 240 -2.64 -22.24 -18.16
N SER A 241 -3.82 -22.42 -17.58
CA SER A 241 -4.43 -23.73 -17.32
C SER A 241 -5.92 -23.61 -17.04
N GLN A 242 -6.66 -24.71 -17.18
CA GLN A 242 -8.06 -24.80 -16.74
C GLN A 242 -8.21 -24.43 -15.26
N LYS A 243 -7.28 -24.87 -14.40
CA LYS A 243 -7.28 -24.52 -12.97
C LYS A 243 -7.24 -23.00 -12.75
N CYS A 244 -6.42 -22.27 -13.51
CA CYS A 244 -6.37 -20.81 -13.41
C CYS A 244 -7.64 -20.14 -13.93
N SER A 245 -8.25 -20.69 -14.98
CA SER A 245 -9.55 -20.24 -15.48
C SER A 245 -10.65 -20.43 -14.44
N ASP A 246 -10.75 -21.63 -13.84
CA ASP A 246 -11.76 -21.95 -12.84
C ASP A 246 -11.60 -21.07 -11.59
N LEU A 247 -10.36 -20.91 -11.11
CA LEU A 247 -10.07 -20.04 -9.97
C LEU A 247 -10.36 -18.56 -10.25
N ALA A 248 -10.08 -18.09 -11.47
CA ALA A 248 -10.40 -16.73 -11.85
C ALA A 248 -11.91 -16.51 -11.86
N GLU A 249 -12.67 -17.46 -12.42
CA GLU A 249 -14.13 -17.44 -12.46
C GLU A 249 -14.73 -17.40 -11.04
N ASP A 250 -14.21 -18.22 -10.13
CA ASP A 250 -14.70 -18.27 -8.75
C ASP A 250 -14.32 -17.04 -7.93
N GLU A 251 -13.18 -16.40 -8.23
CA GLU A 251 -12.59 -15.42 -7.31
C GLU A 251 -12.66 -13.97 -7.75
N TYR A 252 -12.64 -13.61 -9.05
CA TYR A 252 -12.65 -12.19 -9.47
C TYR A 252 -13.16 -11.89 -10.88
N HIS A 253 -13.07 -12.85 -11.81
CA HIS A 253 -13.23 -12.62 -13.24
C HIS A 253 -14.63 -12.13 -13.64
N PRO A 254 -15.73 -12.66 -13.05
CA PRO A 254 -17.09 -12.18 -13.35
C PRO A 254 -17.28 -10.67 -13.13
N ALA A 255 -16.58 -10.08 -12.16
CA ALA A 255 -16.68 -8.65 -11.90
C ALA A 255 -15.99 -7.77 -12.97
N VAL A 256 -15.06 -8.32 -13.77
CA VAL A 256 -14.25 -7.54 -14.73
C VAL A 256 -14.38 -8.00 -16.18
N CYS A 257 -14.97 -9.18 -16.43
CA CYS A 257 -15.10 -9.75 -17.76
C CYS A 257 -15.86 -8.80 -18.72
N ASP A 258 -15.26 -8.52 -19.89
CA ASP A 258 -15.79 -7.65 -20.95
C ASP A 258 -16.19 -6.22 -20.49
N ARG A 259 -15.55 -5.72 -19.41
CA ARG A 259 -15.83 -4.38 -18.85
C ARG A 259 -14.72 -3.37 -19.13
N GLY A 260 -13.60 -3.80 -19.71
CA GLY A 260 -12.47 -2.92 -20.05
C GLY A 260 -11.91 -2.20 -18.82
N VAL A 261 -12.00 -2.81 -17.64
CA VAL A 261 -11.49 -2.25 -16.38
C VAL A 261 -9.98 -2.46 -16.28
N GLU A 262 -9.52 -3.56 -16.84
CA GLU A 262 -8.14 -4.02 -16.93
C GLU A 262 -7.25 -3.11 -17.79
N ASP A 263 -7.81 -2.27 -18.66
CA ASP A 263 -7.05 -1.26 -19.40
C ASP A 263 -6.63 -0.07 -18.53
N ILE A 264 -7.28 0.09 -17.38
CA ILE A 264 -7.00 1.19 -16.45
C ILE A 264 -5.62 1.00 -15.83
N ALA A 265 -4.79 2.04 -15.85
CA ALA A 265 -3.47 2.08 -15.22
C ALA A 265 -2.44 1.06 -15.75
N LYS A 266 -2.59 0.61 -17.01
CA LYS A 266 -1.53 -0.14 -17.72
C LYS A 266 -0.69 0.77 -18.62
N ASP A 267 0.51 0.29 -18.96
CA ASP A 267 1.50 0.94 -19.85
C ASP A 267 1.91 2.35 -19.43
N VAL A 268 1.99 2.58 -18.11
CA VAL A 268 2.47 3.83 -17.54
C VAL A 268 3.99 4.01 -17.70
N PRO A 269 4.52 5.25 -17.64
CA PRO A 269 5.95 5.47 -17.61
C PRO A 269 6.66 4.70 -16.47
N PRO A 270 7.94 4.30 -16.62
CA PRO A 270 8.65 3.52 -15.60
C PRO A 270 8.67 4.13 -14.20
N ALA A 271 8.64 5.47 -14.10
CA ALA A 271 8.60 6.19 -12.82
C ALA A 271 7.29 5.94 -12.04
N GLU A 272 6.20 5.65 -12.75
CA GLU A 272 4.86 5.44 -12.19
C GLU A 272 4.51 3.95 -12.03
N ALA A 273 5.35 3.06 -12.57
CA ALA A 273 5.10 1.62 -12.64
C ALA A 273 4.73 0.98 -11.29
N ALA A 274 5.40 1.39 -10.21
CA ALA A 274 5.11 0.89 -8.87
C ALA A 274 3.72 1.33 -8.36
N ASN A 275 3.37 2.62 -8.52
CA ASN A 275 2.08 3.16 -8.09
C ASN A 275 0.92 2.57 -8.93
N ALA A 276 1.14 2.35 -10.22
CA ALA A 276 0.20 1.66 -11.10
C ALA A 276 -0.07 0.22 -10.65
N LEU A 277 0.98 -0.55 -10.32
CA LEU A 277 0.82 -1.91 -9.82
C LEU A 277 0.00 -1.98 -8.52
N TYR A 278 0.18 -1.05 -7.59
CA TYR A 278 -0.66 -0.99 -6.39
C TYR A 278 -2.13 -0.68 -6.70
N SER A 279 -2.38 0.20 -7.68
CA SER A 279 -3.75 0.51 -8.12
C SER A 279 -4.42 -0.67 -8.82
N LEU A 280 -3.65 -1.48 -9.55
CA LEU A 280 -4.11 -2.72 -10.16
C LEU A 280 -4.34 -3.82 -9.12
N LEU A 281 -3.55 -3.89 -8.04
CA LEU A 281 -3.84 -4.77 -6.89
C LEU A 281 -5.13 -4.36 -6.18
N LEU A 282 -5.37 -3.04 -6.06
CA LEU A 282 -6.64 -2.54 -5.56
C LEU A 282 -7.79 -2.99 -6.47
N LEU A 283 -7.70 -2.76 -7.79
CA LEU A 283 -8.69 -3.25 -8.76
C LEU A 283 -8.98 -4.74 -8.57
N ARG A 284 -7.93 -5.58 -8.54
CA ARG A 284 -8.08 -7.03 -8.35
C ARG A 284 -8.79 -7.37 -7.03
N SER A 285 -8.50 -6.64 -5.96
CA SER A 285 -9.19 -6.80 -4.67
C SER A 285 -10.66 -6.39 -4.74
N LEU A 286 -10.98 -5.29 -5.41
CA LEU A 286 -12.37 -4.84 -5.58
C LEU A 286 -13.17 -5.85 -6.42
N ALA A 287 -12.58 -6.34 -7.51
CA ALA A 287 -13.17 -7.39 -8.34
C ALA A 287 -13.39 -8.71 -7.56
N MET A 288 -12.45 -9.04 -6.67
CA MET A 288 -12.60 -10.18 -5.76
C MET A 288 -13.74 -10.01 -4.77
N ALA A 289 -13.83 -8.84 -4.16
CA ALA A 289 -14.91 -8.50 -3.23
C ALA A 289 -16.29 -8.58 -3.90
N GLU A 290 -16.41 -8.02 -5.11
CA GLU A 290 -17.65 -8.05 -5.90
C GLU A 290 -18.03 -9.48 -6.30
N THR A 291 -17.09 -10.26 -6.83
CA THR A 291 -17.36 -11.65 -7.28
C THR A 291 -17.75 -12.55 -6.12
N GLN A 292 -17.10 -12.39 -4.96
CA GLN A 292 -17.32 -13.23 -3.79
C GLN A 292 -18.43 -12.69 -2.87
N GLU A 293 -18.98 -11.51 -3.18
CA GLU A 293 -19.99 -10.80 -2.37
C GLU A 293 -19.55 -10.59 -0.90
N ILE A 294 -18.30 -10.18 -0.69
CA ILE A 294 -17.71 -9.92 0.64
C ILE A 294 -17.14 -8.50 0.75
N HIS A 295 -16.90 -8.05 1.98
CA HIS A 295 -16.21 -6.78 2.20
C HIS A 295 -14.76 -6.86 1.67
N PRO A 296 -14.21 -5.82 1.02
CA PRO A 296 -12.85 -5.87 0.46
C PRO A 296 -11.75 -6.20 1.47
N LEU A 297 -11.90 -5.81 2.73
CA LEU A 297 -10.96 -6.15 3.81
C LEU A 297 -11.10 -7.59 4.32
N ASP A 298 -12.18 -8.30 3.97
CA ASP A 298 -12.41 -9.68 4.37
C ASP A 298 -11.86 -10.71 3.38
N ILE A 299 -11.32 -10.26 2.24
CA ILE A 299 -10.66 -11.15 1.27
C ILE A 299 -9.49 -11.87 1.95
N LYS A 300 -9.43 -13.19 1.80
CA LYS A 300 -8.41 -14.05 2.44
C LYS A 300 -6.97 -13.58 2.19
N TYR A 301 -6.73 -12.95 1.04
CA TYR A 301 -5.41 -12.43 0.66
C TYR A 301 -4.97 -11.20 1.47
N VAL A 302 -5.91 -10.41 2.00
CA VAL A 302 -5.61 -9.12 2.64
C VAL A 302 -5.96 -9.09 4.14
N LYS A 303 -6.92 -9.92 4.56
CA LYS A 303 -7.49 -9.89 5.92
C LYS A 303 -6.42 -9.98 7.01
N PHE A 304 -5.46 -10.89 6.86
CA PHE A 304 -4.47 -11.22 7.88
C PHE A 304 -3.07 -10.65 7.65
N ILE A 305 -2.84 -9.93 6.56
CA ILE A 305 -1.55 -9.31 6.28
C ILE A 305 -1.42 -7.95 6.98
N TRP A 306 -0.19 -7.59 7.30
CA TRP A 306 0.11 -6.40 8.10
C TRP A 306 0.00 -5.11 7.27
N GLY A 307 -0.61 -4.08 7.87
CA GLY A 307 -0.77 -2.76 7.26
C GLY A 307 0.22 -1.69 7.70
N ASP A 308 1.17 -2.02 8.61
CA ASP A 308 2.18 -1.11 9.22
C ASP A 308 1.58 0.18 9.77
N TYR A 309 0.99 0.04 10.95
CA TYR A 309 0.30 1.10 11.68
C TYR A 309 1.21 1.68 12.77
N HIS A 310 1.14 2.99 12.99
CA HIS A 310 1.85 3.61 14.12
C HIS A 310 1.26 3.20 15.47
N THR A 311 2.06 3.27 16.53
CA THR A 311 1.64 2.92 17.90
C THR A 311 1.25 4.12 18.78
N LEU A 312 1.16 5.32 18.19
CA LEU A 312 0.71 6.52 18.89
C LEU A 312 -0.77 6.44 19.27
N ASP A 313 -1.10 6.82 20.51
CA ASP A 313 -2.47 6.85 21.00
C ASP A 313 -3.22 8.06 20.42
N LEU A 314 -4.16 7.79 19.52
CA LEU A 314 -5.00 8.81 18.88
C LEU A 314 -5.70 9.69 19.93
N SER A 315 -6.17 9.14 21.05
CA SER A 315 -6.87 9.92 22.07
C SER A 315 -5.98 10.95 22.77
N LYS A 316 -4.66 10.74 22.78
CA LYS A 316 -3.69 11.65 23.41
C LYS A 316 -3.13 12.68 22.44
N HIS A 317 -2.91 12.30 21.18
CA HIS A 317 -2.21 13.11 20.19
C HIS A 317 -3.13 13.79 19.19
N TRP A 318 -4.38 13.35 19.07
CA TRP A 318 -5.33 13.93 18.13
C TRP A 318 -5.55 15.41 18.43
N ARG A 319 -5.44 16.21 17.37
CA ARG A 319 -5.76 17.64 17.39
C ARG A 319 -6.61 17.94 16.15
N PRO A 320 -7.62 18.82 16.25
CA PRO A 320 -8.29 19.33 15.08
C PRO A 320 -7.26 19.88 14.10
N HIS A 321 -7.31 19.40 12.86
CA HIS A 321 -6.33 19.79 11.86
C HIS A 321 -6.65 21.19 11.32
N ASP A 322 -5.61 22.03 11.20
CA ASP A 322 -5.73 23.33 10.56
C ASP A 322 -5.79 23.13 9.05
N ARG A 323 -6.87 23.60 8.42
CA ARG A 323 -7.13 23.44 6.98
C ARG A 323 -6.17 24.22 6.08
N HIS A 324 -5.34 25.07 6.67
CA HIS A 324 -4.30 25.85 6.00
C HIS A 324 -2.88 25.40 6.35
N SER A 325 -2.73 24.34 7.13
CA SER A 325 -1.42 23.81 7.52
C SER A 325 -1.23 22.40 7.00
N THR A 326 -0.03 22.08 6.54
CA THR A 326 0.36 20.73 6.18
C THR A 326 0.99 19.97 7.37
N GLU A 327 1.11 20.60 8.55
CA GLU A 327 1.72 19.98 9.72
C GLU A 327 0.80 18.92 10.34
N SER A 328 1.38 17.79 10.72
CA SER A 328 0.67 16.68 11.37
C SER A 328 1.42 16.22 12.62
N PRO A 329 0.74 16.04 13.77
CA PRO A 329 1.37 15.45 14.95
C PRO A 329 1.64 13.95 14.79
N PHE A 330 1.06 13.32 13.75
CA PHE A 330 1.26 11.92 13.44
C PHE A 330 2.15 11.73 12.21
N PRO A 331 2.94 10.65 12.15
CA PRO A 331 3.67 10.26 10.95
C PRO A 331 2.73 10.07 9.76
N ARG A 332 3.13 10.60 8.60
CA ARG A 332 2.44 10.40 7.31
C ARG A 332 3.34 9.59 6.40
N THR A 333 3.08 8.29 6.33
CA THR A 333 3.96 7.29 5.68
C THR A 333 3.28 6.57 4.52
N LEU A 334 1.99 6.81 4.27
CA LEU A 334 1.27 6.25 3.14
C LEU A 334 1.17 7.28 2.01
N PRO A 335 1.76 7.02 0.82
CA PRO A 335 1.58 7.89 -0.33
C PRO A 335 0.12 8.00 -0.75
N PHE A 336 -0.28 9.21 -1.14
CA PHE A 336 -1.64 9.53 -1.54
C PHE A 336 -1.65 10.46 -2.75
N SER A 337 -2.51 10.19 -3.72
CA SER A 337 -2.93 11.20 -4.69
C SER A 337 -4.44 11.15 -4.85
N PHE A 338 -5.05 12.29 -5.18
CA PHE A 338 -6.49 12.32 -5.43
C PHE A 338 -6.88 11.37 -6.56
N GLN A 339 -6.04 11.28 -7.59
CA GLN A 339 -6.23 10.38 -8.71
C GLN A 339 -6.21 8.92 -8.26
N ALA A 340 -5.14 8.45 -7.61
CA ALA A 340 -4.96 7.03 -7.31
C ALA A 340 -5.86 6.55 -6.16
N ASN A 341 -6.11 7.40 -5.16
CA ASN A 341 -6.81 6.98 -3.93
C ASN A 341 -8.31 7.26 -3.96
N VAL A 342 -8.82 8.08 -4.89
CA VAL A 342 -10.25 8.46 -4.94
C VAL A 342 -10.84 8.31 -6.34
N VAL A 343 -10.31 9.02 -7.33
CA VAL A 343 -10.92 9.08 -8.67
C VAL A 343 -10.82 7.74 -9.40
N LEU A 344 -9.63 7.14 -9.40
CA LEU A 344 -9.35 5.91 -10.11
C LEU A 344 -10.14 4.71 -9.55
N PRO A 345 -10.19 4.47 -8.22
CA PRO A 345 -10.97 3.37 -7.67
C PRO A 345 -12.48 3.52 -7.91
N PHE A 346 -13.01 4.75 -7.86
CA PHE A 346 -14.42 4.98 -8.20
C PHE A 346 -14.71 4.69 -9.68
N ASN A 347 -13.84 5.11 -10.60
CA ASN A 347 -13.98 4.75 -12.01
C ASN A 347 -13.93 3.23 -12.23
N MET A 348 -13.02 2.53 -11.54
CA MET A 348 -12.96 1.06 -11.56
C MET A 348 -14.29 0.43 -11.12
N LEU A 349 -14.86 0.89 -10.00
CA LEU A 349 -16.13 0.41 -9.47
C LEU A 349 -17.30 0.70 -10.41
N GLU A 350 -17.38 1.91 -10.96
CA GLU A 350 -18.42 2.28 -11.92
C GLU A 350 -18.38 1.40 -13.19
N LYS A 351 -17.18 1.06 -13.70
CA LYS A 351 -17.06 0.10 -14.80
C LYS A 351 -17.44 -1.34 -14.43
N MET A 352 -17.38 -1.68 -13.14
CA MET A 352 -17.90 -2.95 -12.63
C MET A 352 -19.41 -2.89 -12.32
N ASP A 353 -20.10 -1.84 -12.78
CA ASP A 353 -21.52 -1.57 -12.54
C ASP A 353 -21.88 -1.38 -11.05
N VAL A 354 -20.92 -0.95 -10.24
CA VAL A 354 -21.11 -0.70 -8.81
C VAL A 354 -21.54 0.75 -8.57
N ASP A 355 -22.68 0.93 -7.91
CA ASP A 355 -23.13 2.24 -7.45
C ASP A 355 -22.34 2.66 -6.19
N ILE A 356 -21.34 3.52 -6.38
CA ILE A 356 -20.44 3.99 -5.32
C ILE A 356 -21.16 4.72 -4.17
N PHE A 357 -22.39 5.20 -4.35
CA PHE A 357 -23.15 5.89 -3.32
C PHE A 357 -24.07 4.95 -2.52
N LYS A 358 -24.31 3.73 -3.01
CA LYS A 358 -25.13 2.72 -2.33
C LYS A 358 -24.31 1.62 -1.66
N ASN A 359 -23.01 1.58 -1.92
CA ASN A 359 -22.12 0.52 -1.46
C ASN A 359 -21.05 1.06 -0.49
N PRO A 360 -21.40 1.26 0.80
CA PRO A 360 -20.49 1.86 1.79
C PRO A 360 -19.24 1.00 2.08
N GLN A 361 -19.22 -0.27 1.66
CA GLN A 361 -18.03 -1.13 1.71
C GLN A 361 -16.90 -0.67 0.78
N TYR A 362 -17.16 0.28 -0.13
CA TYR A 362 -16.19 0.88 -1.04
C TYR A 362 -15.87 2.34 -0.72
N ASP A 363 -15.87 2.71 0.56
CA ASP A 363 -15.45 4.04 1.00
C ASP A 363 -13.92 4.22 0.88
N VAL A 364 -13.44 5.46 0.75
CA VAL A 364 -12.03 5.81 0.50
C VAL A 364 -11.09 5.32 1.62
N TRP A 365 -11.58 5.22 2.86
CA TRP A 365 -10.78 4.66 3.95
C TRP A 365 -10.46 3.18 3.72
N VAL A 366 -11.34 2.42 3.07
CA VAL A 366 -11.11 1.00 2.71
C VAL A 366 -9.98 0.91 1.68
N PHE A 367 -9.99 1.78 0.66
CA PHE A 367 -8.92 1.82 -0.34
C PHE A 367 -7.57 2.15 0.31
N ASN A 368 -7.54 3.12 1.21
CA ASN A 368 -6.33 3.49 1.95
C ASN A 368 -5.83 2.34 2.84
N THR A 369 -6.72 1.60 3.50
CA THR A 369 -6.34 0.41 4.28
C THR A 369 -5.77 -0.69 3.38
N LEU A 370 -6.34 -0.92 2.19
CA LEU A 370 -5.79 -1.87 1.22
C LEU A 370 -4.41 -1.43 0.69
N TYR A 371 -4.24 -0.16 0.30
CA TYR A 371 -2.94 0.39 -0.09
C TYR A 371 -1.90 0.27 1.04
N ALA A 372 -2.29 0.53 2.28
CA ALA A 372 -1.44 0.34 3.45
C ALA A 372 -1.02 -1.13 3.60
N LYS A 373 -1.91 -2.09 3.39
CA LYS A 373 -1.57 -3.52 3.42
C LYS A 373 -0.64 -3.92 2.27
N PHE A 374 -0.90 -3.47 1.03
CA PHE A 374 -0.06 -3.83 -0.12
C PHE A 374 1.38 -3.31 0.00
N ARG A 375 1.58 -2.04 0.38
CA ARG A 375 2.93 -1.45 0.43
C ARG A 375 3.87 -2.14 1.43
N GLY A 376 3.33 -2.83 2.43
CA GLY A 376 4.14 -3.57 3.40
C GLY A 376 4.40 -5.03 3.06
N THR A 377 3.65 -5.61 2.12
CA THR A 377 3.57 -7.09 2.00
C THR A 377 3.52 -7.62 0.57
N ALA A 378 3.19 -6.79 -0.42
CA ALA A 378 3.16 -7.21 -1.80
C ALA A 378 4.59 -7.51 -2.29
N SER A 379 4.75 -8.63 -2.99
CA SER A 379 5.97 -8.95 -3.72
C SER A 379 6.03 -8.18 -5.05
N ALA A 380 7.23 -7.91 -5.56
CA ALA A 380 7.48 -7.31 -6.89
C ALA A 380 8.41 -8.20 -7.74
N ARG A 381 8.04 -8.51 -8.99
CA ARG A 381 8.90 -9.15 -10.00
C ARG A 381 9.45 -8.05 -10.88
N LEU A 382 10.77 -7.93 -10.93
CA LEU A 382 11.41 -6.94 -11.78
C LEU A 382 11.51 -7.47 -13.21
N SER A 383 11.22 -6.60 -14.17
CA SER A 383 11.50 -6.89 -15.58
C SER A 383 12.99 -7.20 -15.78
N GLY A 384 13.30 -8.11 -16.69
CA GLY A 384 14.68 -8.47 -17.03
C GLY A 384 15.36 -9.46 -16.06
N SER A 385 14.71 -9.91 -14.98
CA SER A 385 15.27 -10.94 -14.09
C SER A 385 15.59 -12.29 -14.76
N GLY A 386 15.15 -12.50 -16.01
CA GLY A 386 15.52 -13.61 -16.90
C GLY A 386 16.60 -13.31 -17.95
N GLY A 387 17.35 -12.21 -17.83
CA GLY A 387 18.41 -11.82 -18.78
C GLY A 387 18.03 -10.75 -19.80
N GLY A 388 16.83 -10.15 -19.67
CA GLY A 388 16.37 -9.00 -20.46
C GLY A 388 16.78 -7.65 -19.86
N VAL A 389 16.49 -6.55 -20.56
CA VAL A 389 16.74 -5.19 -20.05
C VAL A 389 15.82 -4.91 -18.86
N ALA A 390 16.40 -4.57 -17.70
CA ALA A 390 15.64 -4.17 -16.53
C ALA A 390 14.97 -2.80 -16.74
N ARG A 391 13.64 -2.75 -16.57
CA ARG A 391 12.79 -1.56 -16.77
C ARG A 391 11.92 -1.22 -15.54
N GLY A 392 12.20 -1.83 -14.40
CA GLY A 392 11.43 -1.66 -13.16
C GLY A 392 10.48 -2.83 -12.87
N PRO A 393 9.59 -2.69 -11.87
CA PRO A 393 8.63 -3.72 -11.50
C PRO A 393 7.60 -3.94 -12.62
N GLU A 394 7.36 -5.22 -12.94
CA GLU A 394 6.45 -5.66 -14.01
C GLU A 394 5.21 -6.35 -13.45
N VAL A 395 5.39 -7.14 -12.39
CA VAL A 395 4.31 -7.85 -11.71
C VAL A 395 4.36 -7.53 -10.22
N SER A 396 3.20 -7.34 -9.60
CA SER A 396 3.04 -7.29 -8.15
C SER A 396 1.95 -8.26 -7.71
N ALA A 397 2.14 -8.88 -6.55
CA ALA A 397 1.20 -9.86 -6.02
C ALA A 397 1.26 -9.91 -4.51
N VAL A 398 0.16 -10.32 -3.88
CA VAL A 398 0.09 -10.54 -2.44
C VAL A 398 0.14 -12.03 -2.16
N HIS A 399 1.16 -12.48 -1.43
CA HIS A 399 1.36 -13.88 -1.04
C HIS A 399 1.20 -13.99 0.49
N PRO A 400 -0.01 -14.26 1.00
CA PRO A 400 -0.33 -14.15 2.41
C PRO A 400 0.56 -15.03 3.31
N MET A 401 0.89 -16.26 2.90
CA MET A 401 1.69 -17.15 3.74
C MET A 401 3.18 -16.81 3.69
N TRP A 402 3.67 -16.41 2.53
CA TRP A 402 5.05 -15.97 2.32
C TRP A 402 5.38 -14.71 3.13
N CYS A 403 4.49 -13.71 3.13
CA CYS A 403 4.75 -12.42 3.80
C CYS A 403 4.70 -12.48 5.33
N LEU A 404 4.30 -13.61 5.93
CA LEU A 404 4.36 -13.83 7.39
C LEU A 404 5.76 -14.16 7.91
N ALA A 405 6.69 -14.55 7.02
CA ALA A 405 8.06 -14.90 7.44
C ALA A 405 8.87 -13.63 7.71
N ASN A 406 9.21 -13.39 8.98
CA ASN A 406 9.86 -12.16 9.42
C ASN A 406 11.23 -11.91 8.77
N HIS A 407 11.60 -10.64 8.73
CA HIS A 407 12.86 -10.18 8.14
C HIS A 407 14.09 -10.45 9.02
N SER A 408 15.19 -10.86 8.40
CA SER A 408 16.55 -10.83 8.97
C SER A 408 17.57 -10.49 7.88
N CYS A 409 18.58 -9.67 8.23
CA CYS A 409 19.75 -9.48 7.35
C CYS A 409 20.75 -10.65 7.41
N ASN A 410 20.47 -11.68 8.20
CA ASN A 410 21.09 -13.00 8.15
C ASN A 410 19.97 -14.07 8.06
N PRO A 411 19.32 -14.20 6.90
CA PRO A 411 18.19 -15.11 6.72
C PRO A 411 18.61 -16.59 6.75
N ASN A 412 17.65 -17.50 6.95
CA ASN A 412 17.83 -18.95 6.73
C ASN A 412 17.18 -19.45 5.44
N VAL A 413 16.33 -18.63 4.82
CA VAL A 413 15.74 -18.92 3.52
C VAL A 413 16.11 -17.84 2.52
N THR A 414 16.15 -18.21 1.25
CA THR A 414 16.09 -17.27 0.14
C THR A 414 14.79 -17.51 -0.62
N TRP A 415 14.38 -16.53 -1.41
CA TRP A 415 13.18 -16.66 -2.23
C TRP A 415 13.45 -16.27 -3.68
N ARG A 416 12.64 -16.84 -4.57
CA ARG A 416 12.57 -16.44 -5.97
C ARG A 416 11.11 -16.34 -6.36
N TRP A 417 10.83 -15.37 -7.20
CA TRP A 417 9.53 -15.24 -7.82
C TRP A 417 9.62 -15.65 -9.29
N ALA A 418 8.95 -16.75 -9.62
CA ALA A 418 8.70 -17.20 -10.99
C ALA A 418 7.18 -17.27 -11.23
N SER A 419 6.64 -18.44 -11.56
CA SER A 419 5.19 -18.71 -11.58
C SER A 419 4.53 -18.68 -10.19
N ASP A 420 5.33 -18.94 -9.16
CA ASP A 420 4.96 -18.98 -7.77
C ASP A 420 6.14 -18.45 -6.93
N VAL A 421 5.86 -18.01 -5.71
CA VAL A 421 6.90 -17.58 -4.77
C VAL A 421 7.32 -18.77 -3.91
N ARG A 422 8.63 -19.03 -3.87
CA ARG A 422 9.18 -20.17 -3.13
C ARG A 422 10.19 -19.76 -2.09
N PHE A 423 10.08 -20.31 -0.87
CA PHE A 423 11.20 -20.33 0.07
C PHE A 423 12.07 -21.54 -0.17
N ARG A 424 13.35 -21.31 -0.46
CA ARG A 424 14.39 -22.33 -0.45
C ARG A 424 15.24 -22.16 0.79
N VAL A 425 15.40 -23.23 1.57
CA VAL A 425 16.28 -23.25 2.73
C VAL A 425 17.72 -23.13 2.26
N LEU A 426 18.48 -22.22 2.88
CA LEU A 426 19.85 -21.95 2.48
C LEU A 426 20.78 -23.14 2.81
N GLU A 427 21.61 -23.49 1.84
CA GLU A 427 22.72 -24.43 2.01
C GLU A 427 23.84 -23.86 2.87
N GLU A 428 23.99 -22.53 2.87
CA GLU A 428 24.91 -21.80 3.73
C GLU A 428 24.29 -20.44 4.13
N ARG A 429 24.38 -20.07 5.40
CA ARG A 429 23.93 -18.75 5.85
C ARG A 429 24.89 -17.66 5.38
N PRO A 430 24.42 -16.44 5.09
CA PRO A 430 25.28 -15.33 4.69
C PRO A 430 26.33 -15.01 5.77
N THR A 431 27.58 -14.90 5.35
CA THR A 431 28.70 -14.45 6.20
C THR A 431 28.73 -12.94 6.30
N TRP A 432 29.04 -12.41 7.49
CA TRP A 432 29.13 -10.97 7.74
C TRP A 432 30.24 -10.66 8.74
N HIS A 433 30.76 -9.43 8.75
CA HIS A 433 32.01 -9.06 9.43
C HIS A 433 32.08 -9.40 10.93
N GLY A 434 30.96 -9.42 11.64
CA GLY A 434 30.93 -9.80 13.06
C GLY A 434 30.83 -11.31 13.32
N SER A 435 30.48 -12.12 12.33
CA SER A 435 30.27 -13.57 12.48
C SER A 435 31.55 -14.34 12.89
N GLU A 436 32.72 -13.84 12.49
CA GLU A 436 34.01 -14.43 12.83
C GLU A 436 34.45 -14.12 14.27
N SER A 437 34.15 -12.91 14.75
CA SER A 437 34.53 -12.43 16.09
C SER A 437 33.81 -13.12 17.25
N ARG A 438 32.75 -13.91 16.97
CA ARG A 438 32.02 -14.75 17.94
C ARG A 438 32.50 -16.22 17.97
N GLY A 439 33.77 -16.47 17.67
CA GLY A 439 34.33 -17.82 17.74
C GLY A 439 33.85 -18.76 16.63
N GLY A 440 33.40 -18.22 15.50
CA GLY A 440 33.11 -19.01 14.30
C GLY A 440 31.92 -19.96 14.41
N ILE A 441 30.92 -19.68 15.26
CA ILE A 441 29.64 -20.42 15.24
C ILE A 441 28.93 -20.07 13.92
N LYS A 442 29.30 -20.77 12.85
CA LYS A 442 28.53 -20.78 11.62
C LYS A 442 27.18 -21.40 11.97
N SER A 443 26.12 -20.62 11.78
CA SER A 443 24.76 -21.15 11.85
C SER A 443 24.68 -22.38 10.96
N LYS A 444 24.24 -23.51 11.50
CA LYS A 444 24.17 -24.75 10.73
C LYS A 444 23.18 -24.56 9.58
N PRO A 445 23.50 -25.05 8.37
CA PRO A 445 22.55 -25.09 7.27
C PRO A 445 21.28 -25.87 7.64
N GLY A 446 20.19 -25.57 6.93
CA GLY A 446 18.88 -26.18 7.18
C GLY A 446 18.02 -25.38 8.16
N LEU A 447 16.84 -25.91 8.45
CA LEU A 447 15.96 -25.45 9.53
C LEU A 447 15.73 -26.60 10.49
N LYS A 448 15.81 -26.34 11.79
CA LYS A 448 15.40 -27.30 12.83
C LYS A 448 13.96 -27.12 13.21
N LYS A 449 13.33 -28.20 13.67
CA LYS A 449 12.00 -28.14 14.28
C LYS A 449 11.94 -27.04 15.33
N GLY A 450 10.98 -26.14 15.20
CA GLY A 450 10.74 -25.01 16.08
C GLY A 450 11.57 -23.76 15.76
N GLU A 451 12.48 -23.80 14.77
CA GLU A 451 13.15 -22.59 14.29
C GLU A 451 12.21 -21.72 13.45
N GLU A 452 12.35 -20.41 13.62
CA GLU A 452 11.63 -19.42 12.82
C GLU A 452 12.24 -19.33 11.41
N VAL A 453 11.39 -19.26 10.40
CA VAL A 453 11.74 -18.94 9.02
C VAL A 453 11.96 -17.43 8.94
N LEU A 454 13.21 -17.05 8.68
CA LEU A 454 13.66 -15.68 8.56
C LEU A 454 14.05 -15.40 7.11
N SER A 455 13.25 -14.57 6.46
CA SER A 455 13.44 -14.12 5.07
C SER A 455 14.23 -12.81 5.00
N HIS A 456 14.48 -12.30 3.80
CA HIS A 456 15.09 -10.99 3.56
C HIS A 456 14.20 -10.14 2.64
N TYR A 457 14.02 -8.87 3.00
CA TYR A 457 13.12 -7.92 2.32
C TYR A 457 13.90 -6.85 1.55
N CYS A 458 15.21 -6.80 1.77
CA CYS A 458 16.15 -5.92 1.09
C CYS A 458 17.33 -6.75 0.60
N ASP A 459 18.15 -6.15 -0.25
CA ASP A 459 19.43 -6.72 -0.64
C ASP A 459 20.36 -6.77 0.58
N ILE A 460 20.75 -7.99 0.97
CA ILE A 460 21.56 -8.26 2.16
C ILE A 460 23.05 -7.94 1.96
N GLU A 461 23.47 -7.66 0.72
CA GLU A 461 24.83 -7.24 0.38
C GLU A 461 25.04 -5.73 0.64
N LEU A 462 23.95 -4.96 0.78
CA LEU A 462 24.03 -3.54 1.08
C LEU A 462 24.64 -3.27 2.47
N PRO A 463 25.30 -2.11 2.67
CA PRO A 463 25.72 -1.63 3.98
C PRO A 463 24.56 -1.47 4.97
N VAL A 464 24.86 -1.54 6.28
CA VAL A 464 23.82 -1.50 7.34
C VAL A 464 22.94 -0.25 7.29
N LYS A 465 23.50 0.91 6.93
CA LYS A 465 22.74 2.16 6.79
C LYS A 465 21.66 2.03 5.72
N ASP A 466 22.06 1.59 4.54
CA ASP A 466 21.18 1.47 3.38
C ASP A 466 20.14 0.36 3.59
N ARG A 467 20.52 -0.76 4.22
CA ARG A 467 19.56 -1.80 4.61
C ARG A 467 18.50 -1.30 5.59
N ARG A 468 18.89 -0.42 6.53
CA ARG A 468 17.97 0.16 7.52
C ARG A 468 17.05 1.22 6.93
N GLU A 469 17.55 2.01 5.98
CA GLU A 469 16.73 2.94 5.21
C GLU A 469 15.64 2.20 4.41
N TRP A 470 16.01 1.11 3.72
CA TRP A 470 15.04 0.22 3.07
C TRP A 470 14.05 -0.41 4.06
N ALA A 471 14.56 -0.91 5.20
CA ALA A 471 13.74 -1.52 6.23
C ALA A 471 12.74 -0.54 6.85
N ALA A 472 13.05 0.76 6.93
CA ALA A 472 12.14 1.75 7.49
C ALA A 472 10.81 1.82 6.71
N GLY A 473 10.86 1.68 5.37
CA GLY A 473 9.66 1.63 4.54
C GLY A 473 8.91 0.29 4.64
N ALA A 474 9.64 -0.83 4.62
CA ALA A 474 9.03 -2.16 4.58
C ALA A 474 8.58 -2.69 5.96
N LEU A 475 9.31 -2.38 7.03
CA LEU A 475 9.06 -2.84 8.40
C LEU A 475 8.45 -1.77 9.31
N GLY A 476 8.35 -0.51 8.84
CA GLY A 476 7.98 0.63 9.67
C GLY A 476 9.11 1.15 10.57
N GLY A 477 10.35 0.65 10.42
CA GLY A 477 11.50 1.16 11.16
C GLY A 477 12.81 0.40 10.96
N ASN A 478 13.82 0.72 11.76
CA ASN A 478 15.18 0.18 11.60
C ASN A 478 15.26 -1.30 11.98
N CYS A 479 15.80 -2.14 11.10
CA CYS A 479 16.04 -3.54 11.41
C CYS A 479 16.94 -3.74 12.66
N CYS A 480 16.43 -4.52 13.62
CA CYS A 480 17.07 -4.86 14.88
C CYS A 480 17.65 -6.28 14.93
N CYS A 481 17.84 -6.94 13.78
CA CYS A 481 18.49 -8.26 13.76
C CYS A 481 19.94 -8.15 14.28
N GLU A 482 20.49 -9.28 14.74
CA GLU A 482 21.83 -9.35 15.34
C GLU A 482 22.91 -8.71 14.45
N ARG A 483 22.89 -9.01 13.15
CA ARG A 483 23.83 -8.45 12.17
C ARG A 483 23.75 -6.93 12.13
N CYS A 484 22.54 -6.37 12.01
CA CYS A 484 22.35 -4.92 11.94
C CYS A 484 22.76 -4.21 13.23
N LEU A 485 22.46 -4.78 14.40
CA LEU A 485 22.88 -4.20 15.68
C LEU A 485 24.41 -4.15 15.80
N TRP A 486 25.09 -5.23 15.41
CA TRP A 486 26.55 -5.28 15.45
C TRP A 486 27.19 -4.34 14.43
N GLU A 487 26.75 -4.38 13.17
CA GLU A 487 27.34 -3.55 12.10
C GLU A 487 27.13 -2.05 12.37
N ALA A 488 25.95 -1.66 12.85
CA ALA A 488 25.70 -0.26 13.21
C ALA A 488 26.61 0.22 14.35
N CYS A 489 26.71 -0.56 15.44
CA CYS A 489 27.60 -0.23 16.55
C CYS A 489 29.06 -0.15 16.10
N PHE A 490 29.49 -1.01 15.18
CA PHE A 490 30.84 -1.00 14.63
C PHE A 490 31.13 0.26 13.80
N GLU A 491 30.18 0.69 12.96
CA GLU A 491 30.31 1.94 12.19
C GLU A 491 30.32 3.18 13.09
N ASP A 492 29.48 3.21 14.14
CA ASP A 492 29.48 4.29 15.13
C ASP A 492 30.84 4.42 15.84
N MET A 493 31.43 3.30 16.26
CA MET A 493 32.76 3.29 16.88
C MET A 493 33.86 3.77 15.93
N LYS A 494 33.80 3.41 14.65
CA LYS A 494 34.75 3.93 13.64
C LYS A 494 34.60 5.43 13.47
N GLN A 495 33.37 5.94 13.44
CA GLN A 495 33.13 7.37 13.30
C GLN A 495 33.69 8.15 14.49
N ILE A 496 33.40 7.70 15.72
CA ILE A 496 33.95 8.28 16.96
C ILE A 496 35.49 8.29 16.92
N THR A 497 36.11 7.21 16.46
CA THR A 497 37.57 7.12 16.36
C THR A 497 38.14 8.10 15.32
N ARG A 498 37.51 8.20 14.14
CA ARG A 498 37.91 9.17 13.09
C ARG A 498 37.77 10.62 13.55
N GLU A 499 36.72 10.94 14.29
CA GLU A 499 36.50 12.26 14.87
C GLU A 499 37.55 12.58 15.95
N ALA A 500 37.87 11.60 16.81
CA ALA A 500 38.92 11.74 17.80
C ALA A 500 40.31 11.95 17.17
N ASP A 501 40.62 11.27 16.06
CA ASP A 501 41.89 11.44 15.34
C ASP A 501 41.96 12.79 14.63
N LYS A 502 40.85 13.28 14.05
CA LYS A 502 40.76 14.63 13.47
C LYS A 502 40.92 15.74 14.50
N ALA A 503 40.50 15.52 15.75
CA ALA A 503 40.66 16.50 16.84
C ALA A 503 42.09 16.52 17.41
N ARG A 504 42.91 15.52 17.10
CA ARG A 504 44.31 15.39 17.56
C ARG A 504 45.34 15.86 16.53
N GLY A 505 44.95 15.99 15.26
CA GLY A 505 45.75 16.59 14.18
C GLY A 505 45.36 18.03 13.95
#